data_AF-A0A9D8XQ89-F1
#
_entry.id   AF-A0A9D8XQ89-F1
#
_cell.length_a   1.000
_cell.length_b   1.000
_cell.length_c   1.000
_cell.angle_alpha   90.00
_cell.angle_beta   90.00
_cell.angle_gamma   90.00
#
_symmetry.space_group_name_H-M   'P 1'
#
loop_
_entity.id
_entity.type
_entity.pdbx_description
1 polymer ?
#
loop_
_entity_poly.entity_id
_entity_poly.type
_entity_poly.pdbx_seq_one_letter_code
_entity_poly.pdbx_strand_id
1 'polypeptide(L)' 'VGYVDYDKELPESITIVPSEELVPKYEVDYSDMRSSFIYGEALEFAELLKFLETLQELFRKVPPKEKKG' A
#
# COMPACT_ATOMS: atom_id res chain seq x y z
N VAL A 1 20.85 10.25 14.06
CA VAL A 1 19.69 9.98 13.17
C VAL A 1 20.26 9.42 11.88
N GLY A 2 19.95 8.17 11.54
CA GLY A 2 20.42 7.55 10.30
C GLY A 2 19.71 8.17 9.11
N TYR A 3 20.46 8.58 8.10
CA TYR A 3 19.90 9.16 6.88
C TYR A 3 19.22 8.04 6.08
N VAL A 4 17.92 8.18 5.84
CA VAL A 4 17.18 7.28 4.96
C VAL A 4 17.48 7.71 3.53
N ASP A 5 18.10 6.81 2.78
CA ASP A 5 18.48 7.04 1.40
C ASP A 5 17.29 6.73 0.49
N TYR A 6 16.43 7.72 0.27
CA TYR A 6 15.25 7.60 -0.58
C TYR A 6 15.59 7.35 -2.07
N ASP A 7 16.85 7.50 -2.47
CA ASP A 7 17.28 7.09 -3.82
C ASP A 7 17.36 5.57 -3.97
N LYS A 8 17.38 4.80 -2.87
CA LYS A 8 17.39 3.33 -2.86
C LYS A 8 15.99 2.72 -2.83
N GLU A 9 14.99 3.48 -2.38
CA GLU A 9 13.59 3.05 -2.36
C GLU A 9 12.92 3.41 -3.68
N LEU A 10 13.41 2.79 -4.75
CA LEU A 10 12.85 2.95 -6.08
C LEU A 10 11.40 2.42 -6.10
N PRO A 11 10.52 2.97 -6.94
CA PRO A 11 9.12 2.55 -7.03
C PRO A 11 8.91 1.04 -7.18
N GLU A 12 9.85 0.35 -7.82
CA GLU A 12 9.86 -1.11 -8.00
C GLU A 12 10.00 -1.90 -6.69
N SER A 13 10.70 -1.34 -5.69
CA SER A 13 11.06 -2.02 -4.44
C SER A 13 9.99 -1.93 -3.35
N ILE A 14 9.12 -0.92 -3.40
CA ILE A 14 8.09 -0.72 -2.38
C ILE A 14 6.87 -1.61 -2.68
N THR A 15 6.46 -2.35 -1.65
CA THR A 15 5.30 -3.23 -1.71
C THR A 15 4.14 -2.67 -0.90
N ILE A 16 3.05 -2.31 -1.58
CA ILE A 16 1.82 -1.78 -0.96
C ILE A 16 0.84 -2.93 -0.67
N VAL A 17 0.72 -3.88 -1.61
CA VAL A 17 -0.18 -5.02 -1.47
C VAL A 17 0.42 -6.01 -0.47
N PRO A 18 -0.33 -6.47 0.55
CA PRO A 18 0.17 -7.47 1.49
C PRO A 18 0.57 -8.77 0.79
N SER A 19 1.53 -9.49 1.37
CA SER A 19 1.82 -10.87 0.93
C SER A 19 0.61 -11.77 1.19
N GLU A 20 0.46 -12.83 0.39
CA GLU A 20 -0.68 -13.76 0.46
C GLU A 20 -0.89 -14.34 1.87
N GLU A 21 0.19 -14.59 2.60
CA GLU A 21 0.17 -15.09 3.98
C GLU A 21 -0.45 -14.10 5.00
N LEU A 22 -0.41 -12.79 4.69
CA LEU A 22 -0.92 -11.72 5.54
C LEU A 22 -2.35 -11.32 5.21
N VAL A 23 -2.83 -11.61 3.99
CA VAL A 23 -4.18 -11.25 3.53
C VAL A 23 -5.28 -11.66 4.53
N PRO A 24 -5.32 -12.90 5.06
CA PRO A 24 -6.37 -13.30 6.00
C PRO A 24 -6.30 -12.54 7.33
N LYS A 25 -5.10 -12.17 7.78
CA LYS A 25 -4.93 -11.40 9.03
C LYS A 25 -5.42 -9.98 8.85
N TYR A 26 -5.09 -9.37 7.70
CA TYR A 26 -5.52 -8.01 7.40
C TYR A 26 -7.02 -7.91 7.14
N GLU A 27 -7.66 -8.96 6.63
CA GLU A 27 -9.12 -8.99 6.49
C GLU A 27 -9.81 -8.90 7.86
N VAL A 28 -9.33 -9.67 8.84
CA VAL A 28 -9.84 -9.65 10.21
C VAL A 28 -9.60 -8.29 10.85
N ASP A 29 -8.36 -7.78 10.80
CA ASP A 29 -8.02 -6.47 11.35
C ASP A 29 -8.86 -5.35 10.70
N TYR A 30 -9.06 -5.41 9.38
CA TYR A 30 -9.88 -4.42 8.66
C TYR A 30 -11.35 -4.46 9.08
N SER A 31 -11.92 -5.66 9.30
CA SER A 31 -13.28 -5.81 9.81
C SER A 31 -13.43 -5.15 11.19
N ASP A 32 -12.48 -5.38 12.08
CA ASP A 32 -12.47 -4.75 13.40
C ASP A 32 -12.35 -3.23 13.28
N MET A 33 -11.51 -2.74 12.37
CA MET A 33 -11.35 -1.31 12.09
C MET A 33 -12.61 -0.65 11.51
N ARG A 34 -13.34 -1.33 10.61
CA ARG A 34 -14.61 -0.82 10.05
C ARG A 34 -15.65 -0.53 11.14
N SER A 35 -15.65 -1.33 12.21
CA SER A 35 -16.64 -1.18 13.28
C SER A 35 -16.42 0.07 14.14
N SER A 36 -15.16 0.50 14.30
CA SER A 36 -14.77 1.42 15.38
C SER A 36 -13.92 2.62 14.93
N PHE A 37 -13.32 2.57 13.74
CA PHE A 37 -12.34 3.56 13.29
C PHE A 37 -12.58 4.13 11.89
N ILE A 38 -13.39 3.47 11.07
CA ILE A 38 -13.72 3.93 9.71
C ILE A 38 -15.18 4.40 9.70
N TYR A 39 -15.38 5.70 9.49
CA TYR A 39 -16.69 6.32 9.48
C TYR A 39 -17.18 6.54 8.04
N GLY A 40 -18.48 6.39 7.81
CA GLY A 40 -19.10 6.54 6.50
C GLY A 40 -19.11 5.24 5.68
N GLU A 41 -19.23 5.36 4.37
CA GLU A 41 -19.17 4.20 3.47
C GLU A 41 -17.73 3.68 3.38
N ALA A 42 -17.55 2.42 3.78
CA ALA A 42 -16.28 1.71 3.70
C ALA A 42 -16.40 0.59 2.65
N LEU A 43 -15.36 0.47 1.81
CA LEU A 43 -15.25 -0.61 0.83
C LEU A 43 -15.32 -1.99 1.49
N GLU A 44 -15.76 -3.00 0.74
CA GLU A 44 -15.53 -4.37 1.16
C GLU A 44 -14.03 -4.71 1.04
N PHE A 45 -13.54 -5.61 1.89
CA PHE A 45 -12.10 -5.91 1.95
C PHE A 45 -11.52 -6.33 0.59
N ALA A 46 -12.27 -7.11 -0.20
CA ALA A 46 -11.87 -7.51 -1.54
C ALA A 46 -11.77 -6.33 -2.53
N GLU A 47 -12.60 -5.29 -2.37
CA GLU A 47 -12.55 -4.08 -3.18
C GLU A 47 -11.39 -3.19 -2.76
N LEU A 48 -11.13 -3.09 -1.45
CA LEU A 48 -9.95 -2.42 -0.91
C LEU A 48 -8.67 -3.07 -1.44
N LEU A 49 -8.57 -4.40 -1.46
CA LEU A 49 -7.39 -5.10 -1.96
C LEU A 49 -7.13 -4.81 -3.45
N LYS A 50 -8.17 -4.83 -4.29
CA LYS A 50 -8.07 -4.44 -5.71
C LYS A 50 -7.64 -2.98 -5.88
N PHE A 51 -8.08 -2.10 -5.00
CA PHE A 51 -7.64 -0.71 -5.00
C PHE A 51 -6.15 -0.60 -4.64
N LEU A 52 -5.67 -1.36 -3.65
CA LEU A 52 -4.23 -1.41 -3.32
C LEU A 52 -3.38 -1.96 -4.47
N GLU A 53 -3.87 -2.97 -5.19
CA GLU A 53 -3.21 -3.50 -6.40
C GLU A 53 -3.08 -2.42 -7.47
N THR A 54 -4.17 -1.69 -7.73
CA THR A 54 -4.17 -0.55 -8.67
C THR A 54 -3.16 0.53 -8.23
N LEU A 55 -3.13 0.87 -6.95
CA LEU A 55 -2.17 1.83 -6.41
C LEU A 55 -0.73 1.35 -6.57
N GLN A 56 -0.46 0.08 -6.32
CA GLN A 56 0.88 -0.48 -6.51
C GLN A 56 1.34 -0.39 -7.97
N GLU A 57 0.47 -0.71 -8.92
CA GLU A 57 0.80 -0.57 -10.33
C GLU A 57 1.07 0.88 -10.72
N LEU A 58 0.21 1.80 -10.28
CA LEU A 58 0.37 3.23 -10.57
C LEU A 58 1.67 3.76 -9.95
N PHE A 59 1.98 3.35 -8.72
CA PHE A 59 3.19 3.74 -8.02
C PHE A 59 4.44 3.27 -8.77
N ARG A 60 4.48 2.00 -9.17
CA ARG A 60 5.60 1.43 -9.94
C ARG A 60 5.80 2.05 -11.32
N LYS A 61 4.75 2.64 -11.90
CA LYS A 61 4.81 3.37 -13.18
C LYS A 61 5.35 4.80 -13.04
N VAL A 62 5.50 5.32 -11.81
CA VAL A 62 6.09 6.66 -11.61
C VAL A 62 7.59 6.58 -11.89
N PRO A 63 8.12 7.33 -12.87
CA PRO A 63 9.55 7.34 -13.12
C PRO A 63 10.30 7.92 -11.91
N PRO A 64 11.48 7.39 -11.54
CA PRO A 64 12.34 8.03 -10.56
C PRO A 64 12.60 9.48 -10.94
N LYS A 65 12.63 10.39 -9.96
CA LYS A 65 13.02 11.78 -10.24
C LYS A 65 14.40 11.78 -10.91
N GLU A 66 14.51 12.45 -12.05
CA GLU A 66 15.81 12.66 -12.70
C GLU A 66 16.79 13.24 -11.69
N LYS A 67 17.94 12.58 -11.52
CA LYS A 67 19.04 13.17 -10.75
C LYS A 67 19.48 14.42 -11.51
N LYS A 68 19.14 15.61 -10.98
CA LYS A 68 19.77 16.84 -11.43
C LYS A 68 21.26 16.70 -11.13
N GLY A 69 22.05 16.53 -12.19
CA GLY A 69 23.52 16.48 -12.12
C GLY A 69 24.14 17.77 -11.66
#